data_AF-A0AA40CB86-F1
#
_entry.id   AF-A0AA40CB86-F1
#
_cell.length_a   1.000
_cell.length_b   1.000
_cell.length_c   1.000
_cell.angle_alpha   90.00
_cell.angle_beta   90.00
_cell.angle_gamma   90.00
#
_symmetry.space_group_name_H-M   'P 1'
#
loop_
_entity.id
_entity.type
_entity.pdbx_description
1 polymer ?
#
loop_
_entity_poly.entity_id
_entity_poly.type
_entity_poly.pdbx_seq_one_letter_code
_entity_poly.pdbx_strand_id
1 'polypeptide(L)'
;MELNSTSIHDVIHPTAAFSQSRPQTQPLTSRPSLWSESQLNPKNRIDSLEPPLDPLWRVDGCTGLGTQYYAVPLFLGDIPPMRFDVFVPEEASSCLLLRHLLDLNAAFHTKDGVRVRRLAVSMHILRTLQAWTAEGGSGGFESMLNMYKSYPFGSRIIFENLDVDIRKIKITIAPTYYLEKQLLALSRLPAALGIASELLPSVIDIVDLSLAQQLHDSVCLVRIRPMSGHENQPHAAEPDRLWVLKALTSGTKYLYAELRNLLQLGAHPHIISRPDYLVTKYCRFGGKTGVVGFLIPYHRRGSLRDLLPLLRVHGQLTLATQLKWAVQLASAVLRVREQGRIFYPDLRLDNILLSDTDDIMMVDFEQRGVWCEFAAPEVNALEYTRILASDDPLSQDSEPAIPDDIRERYAERLTRLLPDWETLQDSEEYSQLPHGYDSFNVPWQCLDAVEQEAAEVYMLGRVLWCIFEGQSAPQRAAVWQSYKWEPDYEFPEFRRTPLPLRDLIDRCTRGRRDVLSRLITRRGSKLVLRVAPLGESSVAAEVLRVARDWWLAEVKASDEFLQMREEMKRRGEWSGNYYDRPSLRDVASSLEEFQASLGRA
;
A
#
# COMPACT_ATOMS: atom_id res chain seq x y z
N MET A 1 -13.55 13.89 14.52
CA MET A 1 -13.55 12.44 14.82
C MET A 1 -12.12 11.93 14.78
N GLU A 2 -11.68 11.11 15.73
CA GLU A 2 -10.31 10.55 15.70
C GLU A 2 -10.18 9.49 14.59
N LEU A 3 -8.98 9.34 14.05
CA LEU A 3 -8.69 8.45 12.94
C LEU A 3 -8.19 7.09 13.48
N ASN A 4 -8.91 6.02 13.13
CA ASN A 4 -8.68 4.60 13.47
C ASN A 4 -9.42 3.67 12.49
N SER A 5 -9.27 2.36 12.65
CA SER A 5 -9.94 1.35 11.83
C SER A 5 -11.47 1.49 11.85
N THR A 6 -12.07 1.79 13.01
CA THR A 6 -13.51 2.08 13.09
C THR A 6 -13.92 3.28 12.22
N SER A 7 -13.12 4.35 12.20
CA SER A 7 -13.39 5.50 11.33
C SER A 7 -13.25 5.19 9.85
N ILE A 8 -12.42 4.20 9.49
CA ILE A 8 -12.33 3.72 8.11
C ILE A 8 -13.64 3.07 7.70
N HIS A 9 -14.17 2.18 8.53
CA HIS A 9 -15.48 1.56 8.32
C HIS A 9 -16.63 2.61 8.31
N ASP A 10 -16.73 3.43 9.36
CA ASP A 10 -17.90 4.30 9.58
C ASP A 10 -17.89 5.62 8.78
N VAL A 11 -16.79 5.96 8.11
CA VAL A 11 -16.66 7.24 7.37
C VAL A 11 -16.09 7.03 5.98
N ILE A 12 -15.03 6.23 5.83
CA ILE A 12 -14.21 6.20 4.61
C ILE A 12 -14.62 5.11 3.63
N HIS A 13 -15.29 4.05 4.09
CA HIS A 13 -15.80 2.99 3.23
C HIS A 13 -17.29 3.15 2.95
N PRO A 14 -17.80 2.53 1.86
CA PRO A 14 -19.22 2.50 1.55
C PRO A 14 -20.08 1.87 2.64
N THR A 15 -19.50 1.08 3.54
CA THR A 15 -20.19 0.54 4.71
C THR A 15 -20.82 1.64 5.57
N ALA A 16 -20.23 2.84 5.61
CA ALA A 16 -20.77 4.03 6.27
C ALA A 16 -22.21 4.40 5.86
N ALA A 17 -22.67 4.02 4.67
CA ALA A 17 -24.07 4.20 4.26
C ALA A 17 -25.05 3.43 5.18
N PHE A 18 -24.60 2.31 5.71
CA PHE A 18 -25.40 1.30 6.41
C PHE A 18 -24.98 1.05 7.86
N SER A 19 -23.82 1.59 8.29
CA SER A 19 -23.34 1.47 9.67
C SER A 19 -24.38 1.96 10.68
N GLN A 20 -24.64 1.15 11.71
CA GLN A 20 -25.56 1.50 12.78
C GLN A 20 -24.92 2.51 13.74
N SER A 21 -25.68 3.54 14.14
CA SER A 21 -25.18 4.59 15.02
C SER A 21 -24.86 4.04 16.42
N ARG A 22 -23.58 4.03 16.79
CA ARG A 22 -23.16 3.72 18.17
C ARG A 22 -23.56 4.85 19.13
N PRO A 23 -23.94 4.54 20.38
CA PRO A 23 -23.95 5.54 21.43
C PRO A 23 -22.53 6.08 21.57
N GLN A 24 -22.35 7.39 21.36
CA GLN A 24 -21.07 8.03 21.65
C GLN A 24 -20.74 7.81 23.13
N THR A 25 -19.56 7.27 23.42
CA THR A 25 -18.95 7.48 24.73
C THR A 25 -18.82 8.99 24.91
N GLN A 26 -19.63 9.53 25.82
CA GLN A 26 -19.57 10.95 26.15
C GLN A 26 -18.11 11.31 26.45
N PRO A 27 -17.59 12.44 25.95
CA PRO A 27 -16.32 12.94 26.42
C PRO A 27 -16.45 13.08 27.94
N LEU A 28 -15.63 12.33 28.68
CA LEU A 28 -15.55 12.43 30.12
C LEU A 28 -15.35 13.91 30.45
N THR A 29 -16.39 14.56 30.97
CA THR A 29 -16.29 15.89 31.56
C THR A 29 -15.16 15.82 32.56
N SER A 30 -14.13 16.64 32.38
CA SER A 30 -12.91 16.66 33.18
C SER A 30 -13.25 16.90 34.66
N ARG A 31 -13.50 15.82 35.40
CA ARG A 31 -13.36 15.84 36.85
C ARG A 31 -11.88 16.07 37.14
N PRO A 32 -11.51 16.87 38.15
CA PRO A 32 -10.12 16.98 38.57
C PRO A 32 -9.60 15.57 38.87
N SER A 33 -8.66 15.10 38.05
CA SER A 33 -8.06 13.77 38.21
C SER A 33 -7.43 13.69 39.59
N LEU A 34 -7.79 12.66 40.36
CA LEU A 34 -7.10 12.36 41.62
C LEU A 34 -5.59 12.21 41.33
N TRP A 35 -4.72 12.57 42.28
CA TRP A 35 -3.27 12.42 42.09
C TRP A 35 -2.88 11.00 41.67
N SER A 36 -3.63 9.98 42.11
CA SER A 36 -3.46 8.58 41.71
C SER A 36 -3.68 8.32 40.22
N GLU A 37 -4.39 9.18 39.51
CA GLU A 37 -4.76 9.07 38.09
C GLU A 37 -4.05 10.14 37.24
N SER A 38 -3.41 11.12 37.90
CA SER A 38 -2.69 12.20 37.23
C SER A 38 -1.52 11.66 36.40
N GLN A 39 -1.35 12.22 35.20
CA GLN A 39 -0.13 12.07 34.39
C GLN A 39 1.09 12.70 35.04
N LEU A 40 0.90 13.54 36.06
CA LEU A 40 2.01 14.05 36.84
C LEU A 40 2.49 13.06 37.89
N ASN A 41 1.74 11.98 38.16
CA ASN A 41 2.18 10.92 39.05
C ASN A 41 3.19 10.03 38.34
N PRO A 42 4.42 9.85 38.89
CA PRO A 42 5.45 9.04 38.26
C PRO A 42 4.99 7.63 37.88
N LYS A 43 4.07 7.02 38.63
CA LYS A 43 3.57 5.66 38.35
C LYS A 43 2.72 5.55 37.06
N ASN A 44 2.23 6.68 36.54
CA ASN A 44 1.35 6.76 35.36
C ASN A 44 2.07 7.38 34.15
N ARG A 45 3.36 7.71 34.29
CA ARG A 45 4.18 8.32 33.23
C ARG A 45 4.91 7.24 32.45
N ILE A 46 5.12 7.52 31.17
CA ILE A 46 6.14 6.82 30.40
C ILE A 46 7.50 7.37 30.84
N ASP A 47 8.40 6.48 31.24
CA ASP A 47 9.71 6.86 31.80
C ASP A 47 10.52 7.76 30.84
N SER A 48 10.55 7.42 29.54
CA SER A 48 11.18 8.24 28.52
C SER A 48 10.70 7.88 27.11
N LEU A 49 10.60 8.90 26.27
CA LEU A 49 10.34 8.80 24.83
C LEU A 49 11.51 9.34 24.00
N GLU A 50 12.65 9.61 24.64
CA GLU A 50 13.86 10.00 23.92
C GLU A 50 14.49 8.78 23.22
N PRO A 51 15.17 8.96 22.07
CA PRO A 51 15.94 7.90 21.45
C PRO A 51 16.95 7.27 22.43
N PRO A 52 17.05 5.93 22.50
CA PRO A 52 18.13 5.28 23.23
C PRO A 52 19.50 5.75 22.70
N LEU A 53 20.46 5.99 23.58
CA LEU A 53 21.82 6.41 23.20
C LEU A 53 22.55 5.32 22.41
N ASP A 54 22.47 4.08 22.89
CA ASP A 54 23.06 2.88 22.28
C ASP A 54 21.95 1.86 21.94
N PRO A 55 21.20 2.09 20.85
CA PRO A 55 20.06 1.25 20.52
C PRO A 55 20.52 -0.14 20.07
N LEU A 56 19.97 -1.19 20.69
CA LEU A 56 20.09 -2.58 20.24
C LEU A 56 19.16 -2.86 19.05
N TRP A 57 18.15 -2.02 18.85
CA TRP A 57 17.12 -2.20 17.82
C TRP A 57 16.91 -0.90 17.03
N ARG A 58 16.42 -1.04 15.80
CA ARG A 58 16.01 0.07 14.94
C ARG A 58 14.62 -0.20 14.39
N VAL A 59 13.74 0.79 14.40
CA VAL A 59 12.47 0.73 13.66
C VAL A 59 12.69 1.40 12.32
N ASP A 60 12.44 0.68 11.23
CA ASP A 60 12.65 1.22 9.89
C ASP A 60 11.43 1.92 9.28
N GLY A 61 10.22 1.48 9.68
CA GLY A 61 8.93 1.97 9.22
C GLY A 61 7.77 1.21 9.88
N CYS A 62 6.54 1.46 9.43
CA CYS A 62 5.35 0.76 9.91
C CYS A 62 4.28 0.56 8.82
N THR A 63 3.42 -0.44 9.02
CA THR A 63 2.23 -0.76 8.21
C THR A 63 1.08 -1.21 9.11
N GLY A 64 0.03 -1.84 8.56
CA GLY A 64 -1.11 -2.35 9.32
C GLY A 64 -1.83 -1.24 10.08
N LEU A 65 -1.95 -0.06 9.48
CA LEU A 65 -2.57 1.10 10.15
C LEU A 65 -1.92 1.46 11.50
N GLY A 66 -0.60 1.23 11.63
CA GLY A 66 0.17 1.58 12.82
C GLY A 66 0.28 0.47 13.87
N THR A 67 -0.10 -0.77 13.53
CA THR A 67 0.01 -1.95 14.42
C THR A 67 1.22 -2.83 14.10
N GLN A 68 1.83 -2.70 12.91
CA GLN A 68 3.00 -3.49 12.51
C GLN A 68 4.22 -2.60 12.26
N TYR A 69 5.34 -2.91 12.91
CA TYR A 69 6.59 -2.11 12.85
C TYR A 69 7.78 -2.96 12.40
N TYR A 70 8.62 -2.40 11.52
CA TYR A 70 9.78 -3.09 10.98
C TYR A 70 10.96 -2.96 11.94
N ALA A 71 11.09 -3.86 12.91
CA ALA A 71 12.18 -3.85 13.88
C ALA A 71 13.40 -4.63 13.35
N VAL A 72 14.59 -4.05 13.52
CA VAL A 72 15.87 -4.60 13.07
C VAL A 72 16.84 -4.66 14.25
N PRO A 73 17.36 -5.84 14.64
CA PRO A 73 18.33 -5.97 15.71
C PRO A 73 19.72 -5.56 15.22
N LEU A 74 20.25 -4.49 15.78
CA LEU A 74 21.55 -3.92 15.41
C LEU A 74 22.73 -4.72 15.99
N PHE A 75 22.52 -5.40 17.12
CA PHE A 75 23.55 -6.19 17.80
C PHE A 75 23.93 -7.50 17.09
N LEU A 76 23.14 -7.95 16.10
CA LEU A 76 23.42 -9.16 15.34
C LEU A 76 24.32 -8.92 14.11
N GLY A 77 24.66 -7.66 13.81
CA GLY A 77 25.43 -7.30 12.61
C GLY A 77 24.68 -7.63 11.32
N ASP A 78 25.37 -8.27 10.37
CA ASP A 78 24.78 -8.63 9.08
C ASP A 78 23.81 -9.81 9.20
N ILE A 79 22.52 -9.50 9.24
CA ILE A 79 21.44 -10.48 9.31
C ILE A 79 20.75 -10.70 7.96
N PRO A 80 20.27 -11.93 7.68
CA PRO A 80 19.38 -12.15 6.54
C PRO A 80 18.06 -11.38 6.72
N PRO A 81 17.40 -10.99 5.61
CA PRO A 81 16.15 -10.22 5.63
C PRO A 81 14.94 -11.09 6.04
N MET A 82 14.94 -11.62 7.27
CA MET A 82 13.96 -12.62 7.75
C MET A 82 12.58 -12.05 8.15
N ARG A 83 12.43 -10.72 8.18
CA ARG A 83 11.17 -10.00 8.51
C ARG A 83 10.56 -10.37 9.87
N PHE A 84 11.32 -10.13 10.94
CA PHE A 84 10.79 -10.24 12.31
C PHE A 84 10.15 -8.93 12.74
N ASP A 85 8.94 -8.69 12.24
CA ASP A 85 8.22 -7.46 12.49
C ASP A 85 7.55 -7.49 13.88
N VAL A 86 7.41 -6.32 14.51
CA VAL A 86 6.74 -6.14 15.79
C VAL A 86 5.26 -5.84 15.56
N PHE A 87 4.40 -6.56 16.27
CA PHE A 87 2.95 -6.41 16.24
C PHE A 87 2.48 -5.85 17.58
N VAL A 88 1.79 -4.72 17.53
CA VAL A 88 1.21 -4.00 18.65
C VAL A 88 -0.30 -4.21 18.63
N PRO A 89 -0.94 -4.50 19.77
CA PRO A 89 -2.36 -4.84 19.81
C PRO A 89 -3.22 -3.64 19.42
N GLU A 90 -4.20 -3.87 18.55
CA GLU A 90 -5.10 -2.80 18.11
C GLU A 90 -5.97 -2.29 19.26
N GLU A 91 -6.30 -3.16 20.21
CA GLU A 91 -7.06 -2.87 21.42
C GLU A 91 -6.35 -1.86 22.31
N ALA A 92 -5.03 -1.69 22.21
CA ALA A 92 -4.33 -0.60 22.89
C ALA A 92 -4.84 0.78 22.45
N SER A 93 -5.43 0.87 21.25
CA SER A 93 -6.11 2.07 20.75
C SER A 93 -7.40 2.41 21.51
N SER A 94 -7.92 1.49 22.35
CA SER A 94 -9.06 1.75 23.23
C SER A 94 -8.68 2.56 24.48
N CYS A 95 -7.43 2.46 24.92
CA CYS A 95 -6.91 3.27 26.02
C CYS A 95 -6.56 4.68 25.50
N LEU A 96 -7.47 5.64 25.73
CA LEU A 96 -7.30 7.04 25.30
C LEU A 96 -5.97 7.65 25.75
N LEU A 97 -5.50 7.26 26.95
CA LEU A 97 -4.26 7.75 27.50
C LEU A 97 -3.05 7.28 26.68
N LEU A 98 -2.87 5.96 26.53
CA LEU A 98 -1.75 5.39 25.77
C LEU A 98 -1.79 5.85 24.32
N ARG A 99 -2.99 5.90 23.73
CA ARG A 99 -3.21 6.40 22.37
C ARG A 99 -2.67 7.81 22.17
N HIS A 100 -2.87 8.69 23.15
CA HIS A 100 -2.34 10.05 23.11
C HIS A 100 -0.83 10.09 23.37
N LEU A 101 -0.36 9.43 24.44
CA LEU A 101 1.05 9.46 24.84
C LEU A 101 1.99 8.83 23.81
N LEU A 102 1.52 7.83 23.05
CA LEU A 102 2.30 7.06 22.10
C LEU A 102 2.10 7.49 20.64
N ASP A 103 1.37 8.58 20.38
CA ASP A 103 1.07 9.05 19.02
C ASP A 103 0.43 7.97 18.11
N LEU A 104 -0.38 7.06 18.66
CA LEU A 104 -0.92 5.92 17.89
C LEU A 104 -1.77 6.38 16.69
N ASN A 105 -2.47 7.52 16.84
CA ASN A 105 -3.21 8.08 15.71
C ASN A 105 -2.31 8.61 14.58
N ALA A 106 -1.12 9.10 14.91
CA ALA A 106 -0.18 9.56 13.91
C ALA A 106 0.49 8.37 13.20
N ALA A 107 0.75 7.27 13.93
CA ALA A 107 1.25 6.02 13.36
C ALA A 107 0.30 5.43 12.32
N PHE A 108 -1.01 5.64 12.47
CA PHE A 108 -2.02 5.19 11.52
C PHE A 108 -1.72 5.60 10.07
N HIS A 109 -1.47 6.89 9.87
CA HIS A 109 -1.34 7.50 8.54
C HIS A 109 0.11 7.83 8.16
N THR A 110 1.07 7.76 9.08
CA THR A 110 2.47 8.07 8.75
C THR A 110 3.15 6.84 8.18
N LYS A 111 3.68 6.93 6.95
CA LYS A 111 4.29 5.78 6.25
C LYS A 111 5.77 5.94 5.94
N ASP A 112 6.32 7.17 5.94
CA ASP A 112 7.75 7.36 5.69
C ASP A 112 8.58 7.02 6.93
N GLY A 113 9.65 6.25 6.72
CA GLY A 113 10.49 5.75 7.81
C GLY A 113 11.10 6.83 8.71
N VAL A 114 11.35 8.05 8.19
CA VAL A 114 11.94 9.14 8.97
C VAL A 114 10.97 9.69 10.00
N ARG A 115 9.72 9.99 9.62
CA ARG A 115 8.70 10.44 10.58
C ARG A 115 8.26 9.30 11.49
N VAL A 116 8.09 8.08 10.99
CA VAL A 116 7.71 6.91 11.81
C VAL A 116 8.71 6.69 12.95
N ARG A 117 10.02 6.77 12.66
CA ARG A 117 11.08 6.64 13.68
C ARG A 117 10.96 7.64 14.81
N ARG A 118 10.31 8.79 14.61
CA ARG A 118 10.21 9.85 15.62
C ARG A 118 8.93 9.79 16.45
N LEU A 119 8.00 8.89 16.10
CA LEU A 119 6.77 8.69 16.84
C LEU A 119 7.06 8.11 18.24
N ALA A 120 6.28 8.53 19.23
CA ALA A 120 6.42 8.04 20.60
C ALA A 120 6.28 6.51 20.71
N VAL A 121 5.35 5.90 19.97
CA VAL A 121 5.21 4.43 19.90
C VAL A 121 6.47 3.74 19.41
N SER A 122 7.18 4.28 18.41
CA SER A 122 8.43 3.70 17.92
C SER A 122 9.51 3.74 19.01
N MET A 123 9.62 4.84 19.75
CA MET A 123 10.55 4.98 20.86
C MET A 123 10.22 4.03 22.02
N HIS A 124 8.93 3.87 22.29
CA HIS A 124 8.44 2.95 23.29
C HIS A 124 8.73 1.50 22.91
N ILE A 125 8.46 1.08 21.68
CA ILE A 125 8.83 -0.25 21.15
C ILE A 125 10.33 -0.49 21.30
N LEU A 126 11.16 0.46 20.88
CA LEU A 126 12.62 0.32 20.97
C LEU A 126 13.10 0.10 22.40
N ARG A 127 12.54 0.85 23.37
CA ARG A 127 12.88 0.70 24.79
C ARG A 127 12.40 -0.62 25.36
N THR A 128 11.19 -1.06 25.01
CA THR A 128 10.67 -2.37 25.41
C THR A 128 11.56 -3.50 24.87
N LEU A 129 11.92 -3.47 23.59
CA LEU A 129 12.82 -4.46 22.99
C LEU A 129 14.23 -4.40 23.59
N GLN A 130 14.73 -3.21 23.91
CA GLN A 130 16.01 -3.02 24.59
C GLN A 130 16.02 -3.71 25.96
N ALA A 131 15.01 -3.43 26.79
CA ALA A 131 14.87 -4.01 28.13
C ALA A 131 14.71 -5.54 28.03
N TRP A 132 13.83 -6.00 27.15
CA TRP A 132 13.61 -7.42 26.90
C TRP A 132 14.88 -8.16 26.45
N THR A 133 15.70 -7.53 25.61
CA THR A 133 16.98 -8.11 25.16
C THR A 133 18.01 -8.14 26.30
N ALA A 134 18.11 -7.06 27.08
CA ALA A 134 19.09 -6.92 28.17
C ALA A 134 18.80 -7.84 29.36
N GLU A 135 17.52 -8.06 29.69
CA GLU A 135 17.09 -8.97 30.76
C GLU A 135 17.19 -10.46 30.37
N GLY A 136 17.73 -10.76 29.19
CA GLY A 136 17.96 -12.11 28.72
C GLY A 136 16.78 -12.73 27.96
N GLY A 137 15.70 -11.99 27.68
CA GLY A 137 14.59 -12.35 26.77
C GLY A 137 14.28 -13.85 26.66
N SER A 138 14.22 -14.37 25.43
CA SER A 138 14.06 -15.80 25.12
C SER A 138 15.33 -16.65 25.32
N GLY A 139 16.32 -16.20 26.09
CA GLY A 139 17.62 -16.88 26.31
C GLY A 139 18.87 -16.11 25.86
N GLY A 140 18.81 -14.78 25.77
CA GLY A 140 19.93 -13.88 25.49
C GLY A 140 20.27 -13.70 24.00
N PHE A 141 21.41 -13.05 23.72
CA PHE A 141 21.86 -12.70 22.37
C PHE A 141 22.00 -13.90 21.43
N GLU A 142 22.60 -14.99 21.90
CA GLU A 142 22.78 -16.23 21.13
C GLU A 142 21.44 -16.89 20.77
N SER A 143 20.44 -16.83 21.66
CA SER A 143 19.10 -17.33 21.38
C SER A 143 18.46 -16.57 20.22
N MET A 144 18.54 -15.23 20.23
CA MET A 144 18.01 -14.40 19.13
C MET A 144 18.70 -14.67 17.79
N LEU A 145 20.03 -14.82 17.79
CA LEU A 145 20.77 -15.20 16.59
C LEU A 145 20.31 -16.56 16.05
N ASN A 146 20.13 -17.54 16.93
CA ASN A 146 19.62 -18.86 16.56
C ASN A 146 18.18 -18.78 16.02
N MET A 147 17.33 -17.92 16.59
CA MET A 147 15.97 -17.70 16.10
C MET A 147 15.99 -17.16 14.67
N TYR A 148 16.77 -16.11 14.38
CA TYR A 148 16.92 -15.57 13.02
C TYR A 148 17.42 -16.61 12.00
N LYS A 149 18.23 -17.58 12.43
CA LYS A 149 18.73 -18.66 11.57
C LYS A 149 17.75 -19.82 11.38
N SER A 150 16.85 -20.05 12.34
CA SER A 150 16.07 -21.30 12.40
C SER A 150 14.58 -21.15 12.21
N TYR A 151 14.02 -19.97 12.50
CA TYR A 151 12.58 -19.74 12.45
C TYR A 151 12.09 -19.50 11.02
N PRO A 152 10.77 -19.64 10.80
CA PRO A 152 10.14 -19.26 9.54
C PRO A 152 10.41 -17.82 9.16
N PHE A 153 10.53 -17.56 7.86
CA PHE A 153 10.44 -16.20 7.31
C PHE A 153 9.13 -15.55 7.75
N GLY A 154 9.16 -14.25 8.08
CA GLY A 154 7.97 -13.51 8.52
C GLY A 154 7.49 -13.81 9.94
N SER A 155 8.31 -14.46 10.78
CA SER A 155 7.99 -14.69 12.19
C SER A 155 7.72 -13.38 12.93
N ARG A 156 6.87 -13.39 13.95
CA ARG A 156 6.32 -12.16 14.55
C ARG A 156 6.83 -11.94 15.97
N ILE A 157 7.17 -10.71 16.30
CA ILE A 157 7.38 -10.26 17.69
C ILE A 157 6.06 -9.63 18.16
N ILE A 158 5.30 -10.33 19.00
CA ILE A 158 3.97 -9.89 19.44
C ILE A 158 4.09 -9.23 20.80
N PHE A 159 3.64 -7.98 20.89
CA PHE A 159 3.36 -7.34 22.17
C PHE A 159 1.93 -7.73 22.54
N GLU A 160 1.75 -8.52 23.60
CA GLU A 160 0.41 -8.98 23.99
C GLU A 160 -0.44 -7.86 24.60
N ASN A 161 0.22 -6.81 25.10
CA ASN A 161 -0.38 -5.62 25.67
C ASN A 161 0.50 -4.39 25.46
N LEU A 162 -0.06 -3.20 25.64
CA LEU A 162 0.70 -1.96 25.84
C LEU A 162 0.46 -1.43 27.25
N ASP A 163 1.51 -0.89 27.88
CA ASP A 163 1.48 -0.28 29.21
C ASP A 163 2.42 0.93 29.23
N VAL A 164 2.20 1.88 30.15
CA VAL A 164 3.14 3.00 30.33
C VAL A 164 4.50 2.52 30.86
N ASP A 165 4.50 1.43 31.64
CA ASP A 165 5.70 0.76 32.13
C ASP A 165 6.09 -0.40 31.21
N ILE A 166 7.22 -0.24 30.51
CA ILE A 166 7.72 -1.21 29.53
C ILE A 166 7.96 -2.60 30.12
N ARG A 167 8.19 -2.72 31.44
CA ARG A 167 8.43 -4.01 32.12
C ARG A 167 7.16 -4.84 32.27
N LYS A 168 5.99 -4.21 32.12
CA LYS A 168 4.69 -4.89 32.14
C LYS A 168 4.22 -5.31 30.75
N ILE A 169 4.96 -4.97 29.71
CA ILE A 169 4.65 -5.37 28.34
C ILE A 169 5.16 -6.80 28.15
N LYS A 170 4.24 -7.72 27.85
CA LYS A 170 4.59 -9.11 27.58
C LYS A 170 4.90 -9.28 26.10
N ILE A 171 6.07 -9.85 25.82
CA ILE A 171 6.54 -10.15 24.46
C ILE A 171 6.50 -11.66 24.23
N THR A 172 5.88 -12.06 23.12
CA THR A 172 5.87 -13.44 22.62
C THR A 172 6.38 -13.48 21.19
N ILE A 173 7.21 -14.47 20.85
CA ILE A 173 7.63 -14.69 19.47
C ILE A 173 6.77 -15.79 18.85
N ALA A 174 6.09 -15.48 17.76
CA ALA A 174 5.23 -16.41 17.04
C ALA A 174 5.88 -16.87 15.71
N PRO A 175 6.29 -18.14 15.61
CA PRO A 175 6.75 -18.71 14.34
C PRO A 175 5.62 -18.73 13.30
N THR A 176 5.90 -18.25 12.10
CA THR A 176 4.88 -18.12 11.04
C THR A 176 4.95 -19.29 10.05
N TYR A 177 4.73 -20.52 10.53
CA TYR A 177 4.80 -21.74 9.70
C TYR A 177 3.76 -21.78 8.57
N TYR A 178 2.60 -21.15 8.78
CA TYR A 178 1.55 -21.07 7.77
C TYR A 178 2.03 -20.31 6.52
N LEU A 179 2.88 -19.28 6.69
CA LEU A 179 3.45 -18.53 5.57
C LEU A 179 4.37 -19.43 4.74
N GLU A 180 5.28 -20.17 5.39
CA GLU A 180 6.13 -21.14 4.67
C GLU A 180 5.31 -22.20 3.93
N LYS A 181 4.15 -22.60 4.46
CA LYS A 181 3.23 -23.52 3.77
C LYS A 181 2.73 -22.91 2.46
N GLN A 182 2.37 -21.63 2.45
CA GLN A 182 1.85 -20.91 1.28
C GLN A 182 2.90 -20.68 0.18
N LEU A 183 4.20 -20.62 0.53
CA LEU A 183 5.26 -20.38 -0.45
C LEU A 183 5.34 -21.49 -1.52
N LEU A 184 5.48 -21.12 -2.80
CA LEU A 184 5.74 -22.07 -3.87
C LEU A 184 7.15 -22.66 -3.73
N ALA A 185 7.24 -23.98 -3.87
CA ALA A 185 8.53 -24.65 -3.99
C ALA A 185 9.19 -24.26 -5.32
N LEU A 186 10.51 -24.05 -5.32
CA LEU A 186 11.26 -23.67 -6.52
C LEU A 186 11.00 -24.63 -7.70
N SER A 187 10.92 -25.94 -7.43
CA SER A 187 10.65 -26.97 -8.43
C SER A 187 9.25 -26.93 -9.04
N ARG A 188 8.27 -26.31 -8.36
CA ARG A 188 6.89 -26.17 -8.83
C ARG A 188 6.60 -24.81 -9.45
N LEU A 189 7.53 -23.86 -9.32
CA LEU A 189 7.34 -22.47 -9.74
C LEU A 189 7.02 -22.33 -11.25
N PRO A 190 7.77 -22.95 -12.19
CA PRO A 190 7.46 -22.78 -13.62
C PRO A 190 6.03 -23.21 -13.98
N ALA A 191 5.63 -24.38 -13.49
CA ALA A 191 4.30 -24.93 -13.73
C ALA A 191 3.19 -24.07 -13.10
N ALA A 192 3.39 -23.60 -11.86
CA ALA A 192 2.42 -22.76 -11.17
C ALA A 192 2.24 -21.40 -11.88
N LEU A 193 3.33 -20.78 -12.33
CA LEU A 193 3.29 -19.49 -13.03
C LEU A 193 2.88 -19.62 -14.51
N GLY A 194 2.85 -20.84 -15.06
CA GLY A 194 2.58 -21.08 -16.49
C GLY A 194 3.70 -20.55 -17.40
N ILE A 195 4.96 -20.61 -16.95
CA ILE A 195 6.13 -20.09 -17.69
C ILE A 195 7.18 -21.19 -17.90
N ALA A 196 7.98 -21.02 -18.94
CA ALA A 196 9.08 -21.92 -19.25
C ALA A 196 10.21 -21.79 -18.21
N SER A 197 10.82 -22.91 -17.81
CA SER A 197 11.84 -22.95 -16.76
C SER A 197 13.08 -22.10 -17.10
N GLU A 198 13.37 -21.91 -18.38
CA GLU A 198 14.50 -21.14 -18.89
C GLU A 198 14.33 -19.63 -18.69
N LEU A 199 13.10 -19.17 -18.42
CA LEU A 199 12.80 -17.78 -18.10
C LEU A 199 13.03 -17.46 -16.62
N LEU A 200 13.20 -18.47 -15.76
CA LEU A 200 13.46 -18.23 -14.35
C LEU A 200 14.85 -17.62 -14.15
N PRO A 201 14.97 -16.58 -13.29
CA PRO A 201 16.27 -16.03 -12.94
C PRO A 201 17.06 -17.02 -12.08
N SER A 202 18.35 -16.70 -11.94
CA SER A 202 19.23 -17.44 -11.02
C SER A 202 18.73 -17.37 -9.57
N VAL A 203 19.12 -18.33 -8.75
CA VAL A 203 18.63 -18.46 -7.37
C VAL A 203 19.70 -18.02 -6.39
N ILE A 204 19.29 -17.31 -5.34
CA ILE A 204 20.11 -16.97 -4.18
C ILE A 204 19.40 -17.43 -2.89
N ASP A 205 20.16 -17.95 -1.93
CA ASP A 205 19.60 -18.26 -0.61
C ASP A 205 19.44 -16.94 0.18
N ILE A 206 18.34 -16.82 0.92
CA ILE A 206 18.08 -15.67 1.78
C ILE A 206 19.22 -15.43 2.79
N VAL A 207 19.95 -16.47 3.19
CA VAL A 207 21.09 -16.35 4.10
C VAL A 207 22.29 -15.64 3.47
N ASP A 208 22.39 -15.65 2.14
CA ASP A 208 23.43 -14.96 1.38
C ASP A 208 23.11 -13.47 1.18
N LEU A 209 22.01 -12.98 1.76
CA LEU A 209 21.64 -11.59 1.76
C LEU A 209 21.93 -10.94 3.11
N SER A 210 22.27 -9.66 3.12
CA SER A 210 22.28 -8.83 4.33
C SER A 210 21.25 -7.71 4.23
N LEU A 211 20.42 -7.57 5.25
CA LEU A 211 19.41 -6.52 5.33
C LEU A 211 20.08 -5.17 5.58
N ALA A 212 19.90 -4.22 4.66
CA ALA A 212 20.30 -2.84 4.86
C ALA A 212 19.19 -2.04 5.56
N GLN A 213 17.96 -2.14 5.05
CA GLN A 213 16.81 -1.38 5.54
C GLN A 213 15.48 -2.00 5.09
N GLN A 214 14.44 -1.95 5.92
CA GLN A 214 13.06 -2.19 5.46
C GLN A 214 12.42 -0.89 4.95
N LEU A 215 12.08 -0.80 3.65
CA LEU A 215 11.53 0.43 3.07
C LEU A 215 10.00 0.48 3.12
N HIS A 216 9.35 -0.66 2.86
CA HIS A 216 7.90 -0.80 2.80
C HIS A 216 7.47 -2.20 3.28
N ASP A 217 6.18 -2.51 3.33
CA ASP A 217 5.68 -3.83 3.75
C ASP A 217 6.16 -4.99 2.86
N SER A 218 6.46 -4.71 1.59
CA SER A 218 6.88 -5.67 0.57
C SER A 218 8.31 -5.44 0.07
N VAL A 219 8.99 -4.37 0.51
CA VAL A 219 10.25 -3.89 -0.08
C VAL A 219 11.35 -3.80 0.96
N CYS A 220 12.35 -4.67 0.86
CA CYS A 220 13.56 -4.62 1.68
C CYS A 220 14.74 -4.15 0.80
N LEU A 221 15.61 -3.32 1.35
CA LEU A 221 16.89 -2.97 0.74
C LEU A 221 17.94 -3.95 1.28
N VAL A 222 18.64 -4.65 0.40
CA VAL A 222 19.57 -5.72 0.75
C VAL A 222 20.90 -5.59 0.01
N ARG A 223 21.94 -6.23 0.52
CA ARG A 223 23.18 -6.51 -0.21
C ARG A 223 23.35 -8.01 -0.39
N ILE A 224 24.01 -8.39 -1.48
CA ILE A 224 24.45 -9.77 -1.69
C ILE A 224 25.79 -9.94 -0.99
N ARG A 225 25.90 -10.93 -0.10
CA ARG A 225 27.15 -11.20 0.62
C ARG A 225 28.18 -11.80 -0.35
N PRO A 226 29.46 -11.40 -0.28
CA PRO A 226 30.52 -12.06 -1.03
C PRO A 226 30.59 -13.54 -0.62
N MET A 227 30.27 -14.46 -1.53
CA MET A 227 30.44 -15.88 -1.26
C MET A 227 31.94 -16.22 -1.26
N SER A 228 32.44 -16.80 -0.18
CA SER A 228 33.74 -17.46 -0.15
C SER A 228 33.71 -18.69 -1.08
N GLY A 229 34.07 -18.52 -2.35
CA GLY A 229 34.21 -19.63 -3.32
C GLY A 229 33.59 -19.44 -4.70
N HIS A 230 32.89 -18.33 -4.97
CA HIS A 230 32.25 -18.05 -6.28
C HIS A 230 32.81 -16.79 -6.95
N GLU A 231 34.12 -16.74 -7.17
CA GLU A 231 34.84 -15.62 -7.82
C GLU A 231 34.44 -15.37 -9.29
N ASN A 232 33.64 -16.25 -9.90
CA ASN A 232 33.27 -16.19 -11.33
C ASN A 232 31.84 -15.74 -11.62
N GLN A 233 31.08 -15.20 -10.64
CA GLN A 233 29.79 -14.56 -10.95
C GLN A 233 29.99 -13.07 -11.29
N PRO A 234 29.46 -12.58 -12.43
CA PRO A 234 29.71 -11.22 -12.93
C PRO A 234 29.18 -10.09 -12.03
N HIS A 235 28.38 -10.41 -11.00
CA HIS A 235 27.80 -9.43 -10.07
C HIS A 235 28.56 -9.31 -8.74
N ALA A 236 29.62 -10.10 -8.53
CA ALA A 236 30.55 -9.95 -7.40
C ALA A 236 31.42 -8.67 -7.49
N ALA A 237 31.27 -7.86 -8.55
CA ALA A 237 32.11 -6.70 -8.82
C ALA A 237 31.83 -5.46 -7.95
N GLU A 238 30.68 -5.38 -7.27
CA GLU A 238 30.34 -4.26 -6.38
C GLU A 238 29.82 -4.75 -5.02
N PRO A 239 30.71 -4.98 -4.03
CA PRO A 239 30.33 -5.50 -2.71
C PRO A 239 29.33 -4.60 -1.95
N ASP A 240 29.20 -3.34 -2.34
CA ASP A 240 28.29 -2.37 -1.73
C ASP A 240 27.00 -2.12 -2.53
N ARG A 241 26.78 -2.85 -3.63
CA ARG A 241 25.58 -2.67 -4.44
C ARG A 241 24.32 -3.04 -3.66
N LEU A 242 23.39 -2.09 -3.63
CA LEU A 242 22.08 -2.26 -3.00
C LEU A 242 21.08 -2.82 -4.01
N TRP A 243 20.27 -3.76 -3.54
CA TRP A 243 19.21 -4.41 -4.28
C TRP A 243 17.88 -4.22 -3.56
N VAL A 244 16.80 -4.20 -4.31
CA VAL A 244 15.46 -4.31 -3.76
C VAL A 244 15.07 -5.78 -3.72
N LEU A 245 14.84 -6.29 -2.52
CA LEU A 245 14.14 -7.55 -2.28
C LEU A 245 12.64 -7.28 -2.15
N LYS A 246 11.88 -7.74 -3.13
CA LYS A 246 10.42 -7.86 -3.07
C LYS A 246 10.07 -9.14 -2.32
N ALA A 247 9.48 -9.03 -1.12
CA ALA A 247 9.07 -10.15 -0.30
C ALA A 247 7.91 -9.77 0.62
N LEU A 248 6.90 -10.65 0.73
CA LEU A 248 5.66 -10.40 1.46
C LEU A 248 5.48 -11.37 2.63
N THR A 249 5.04 -10.85 3.78
CA THR A 249 4.69 -11.64 4.97
C THR A 249 3.20 -12.01 5.05
N SER A 250 2.39 -11.50 4.11
CA SER A 250 0.96 -11.76 3.91
C SER A 250 0.57 -11.42 2.48
N GLY A 251 -0.50 -12.02 1.96
CA GLY A 251 -0.93 -11.84 0.57
C GLY A 251 0.05 -12.45 -0.44
N THR A 252 0.60 -13.64 -0.18
CA THR A 252 1.70 -14.20 -1.00
C THR A 252 1.33 -14.41 -2.46
N LYS A 253 0.05 -14.63 -2.76
CA LYS A 253 -0.48 -14.63 -4.13
C LYS A 253 -0.06 -13.41 -4.96
N TYR A 254 0.00 -12.23 -4.37
CA TYR A 254 0.34 -10.98 -5.06
C TYR A 254 1.84 -10.92 -5.41
N LEU A 255 2.72 -11.52 -4.59
CA LEU A 255 4.14 -11.66 -4.90
C LEU A 255 4.35 -12.50 -6.16
N TYR A 256 3.66 -13.64 -6.24
CA TYR A 256 3.78 -14.56 -7.37
C TYR A 256 3.09 -14.03 -8.62
N ALA A 257 1.99 -13.29 -8.48
CA ALA A 257 1.37 -12.56 -9.58
C ALA A 257 2.32 -11.49 -10.14
N GLU A 258 2.98 -10.69 -9.29
CA GLU A 258 3.99 -9.72 -9.71
C GLU A 258 5.15 -10.41 -10.43
N LEU A 259 5.67 -11.50 -9.86
CA LEU A 259 6.75 -12.29 -10.47
C LEU A 259 6.36 -12.81 -11.86
N ARG A 260 5.17 -13.41 -12.00
CA ARG A 260 4.66 -13.88 -13.29
C ARG A 260 4.59 -12.73 -14.30
N ASN A 261 3.99 -11.62 -13.91
CA ASN A 261 3.78 -10.46 -14.76
C ASN A 261 5.13 -9.90 -15.25
N LEU A 262 6.13 -9.75 -14.37
CA LEU A 262 7.46 -9.26 -14.74
C LEU A 262 8.26 -10.23 -15.63
N LEU A 263 8.07 -11.55 -15.46
CA LEU A 263 8.75 -12.55 -16.29
C LEU A 263 8.14 -12.68 -17.69
N GLN A 264 6.84 -12.41 -17.83
CA GLN A 264 6.14 -12.43 -19.12
C GLN A 264 6.30 -11.12 -19.90
N LEU A 265 6.49 -10.01 -19.19
CA LEU A 265 6.62 -8.71 -19.81
C LEU A 265 7.98 -8.58 -20.53
N GLY A 266 7.92 -8.23 -21.82
CA GLY A 266 9.12 -7.91 -22.58
C GLY A 266 9.83 -6.67 -22.04
N ALA A 267 11.15 -6.61 -22.21
CA ALA A 267 11.95 -5.47 -21.77
C ALA A 267 11.44 -4.15 -22.36
N HIS A 268 11.41 -3.11 -21.52
CA HIS A 268 11.06 -1.75 -21.90
C HIS A 268 11.89 -0.76 -21.06
N PRO A 269 12.42 0.33 -21.64
CA PRO A 269 13.34 1.24 -20.93
C PRO A 269 12.73 1.96 -19.71
N HIS A 270 11.39 2.04 -19.64
CA HIS A 270 10.67 2.76 -18.58
C HIS A 270 9.82 1.85 -17.69
N ILE A 271 10.06 0.55 -17.76
CA ILE A 271 9.46 -0.46 -16.89
C ILE A 271 10.61 -1.16 -16.17
N ILE A 272 10.43 -1.45 -14.88
CA ILE A 272 11.43 -2.19 -14.13
C ILE A 272 11.83 -3.47 -14.85
N SER A 273 13.12 -3.77 -14.86
CA SER A 273 13.62 -4.98 -15.50
C SER A 273 13.03 -6.23 -14.86
N ARG A 274 13.03 -7.33 -15.61
CA ARG A 274 12.79 -8.66 -15.04
C ARG A 274 13.67 -8.88 -13.80
N PRO A 275 13.20 -9.67 -12.82
CA PRO A 275 14.02 -9.98 -11.65
C PRO A 275 15.34 -10.63 -12.03
N ASP A 276 16.42 -10.22 -11.36
CA ASP A 276 17.77 -10.76 -11.59
C ASP A 276 17.97 -12.06 -10.81
N TYR A 277 17.32 -12.18 -9.65
CA TYR A 277 17.42 -13.34 -8.77
C TYR A 277 16.08 -13.73 -8.16
N LEU A 278 15.83 -15.03 -8.04
CA LEU A 278 14.85 -15.56 -7.09
C LEU A 278 15.51 -15.73 -5.73
N VAL A 279 14.86 -15.26 -4.68
CA VAL A 279 15.32 -15.48 -3.30
C VAL A 279 14.60 -16.68 -2.72
N THR A 280 15.36 -17.61 -2.17
CA THR A 280 14.83 -18.86 -1.62
C THR A 280 15.19 -19.05 -0.17
N LYS A 281 14.40 -19.87 0.51
CA LYS A 281 14.67 -20.32 1.88
C LYS A 281 14.31 -21.79 2.01
N TYR A 282 15.18 -22.56 2.65
CA TYR A 282 14.82 -23.88 3.12
C TYR A 282 13.77 -23.78 4.25
N CYS A 283 12.55 -24.24 3.94
CA CYS A 283 11.43 -24.31 4.85
C CYS A 283 11.53 -25.64 5.60
N ARG A 284 11.90 -25.55 6.89
CA ARG A 284 12.02 -26.74 7.75
C ARG A 284 10.68 -27.44 7.93
N PHE A 285 9.61 -26.65 7.97
CA PHE A 285 8.25 -27.18 7.95
C PHE A 285 7.88 -27.60 6.52
N GLY A 286 7.66 -28.91 6.31
CA GLY A 286 7.36 -29.49 5.00
C GLY A 286 8.56 -29.80 4.12
N GLY A 287 9.79 -29.45 4.53
CA GLY A 287 11.04 -29.89 3.90
C GLY A 287 11.24 -29.43 2.45
N LYS A 288 10.80 -28.21 2.11
CA LYS A 288 10.89 -27.65 0.75
C LYS A 288 11.79 -26.42 0.70
N THR A 289 12.39 -26.16 -0.47
CA THR A 289 13.01 -24.86 -0.76
C THR A 289 11.94 -23.94 -1.35
N GLY A 290 11.41 -23.04 -0.52
CA GLY A 290 10.36 -22.09 -0.89
C GLY A 290 10.95 -20.81 -1.48
N VAL A 291 10.27 -20.25 -2.47
CA VAL A 291 10.61 -18.95 -3.06
C VAL A 291 9.98 -17.86 -2.20
N VAL A 292 10.79 -17.12 -1.46
CA VAL A 292 10.33 -16.07 -0.51
C VAL A 292 10.16 -14.72 -1.17
N GLY A 293 10.74 -14.52 -2.35
CA GLY A 293 10.77 -13.23 -3.04
C GLY A 293 11.72 -13.22 -4.23
N PHE A 294 12.03 -12.03 -4.73
CA PHE A 294 12.94 -11.83 -5.85
C PHE A 294 13.67 -10.48 -5.76
N LEU A 295 14.82 -10.37 -6.43
CA LEU A 295 15.65 -9.17 -6.46
C LEU A 295 15.45 -8.38 -7.75
N ILE A 296 15.29 -7.07 -7.62
CA ILE A 296 15.26 -6.09 -8.72
C ILE A 296 16.24 -4.92 -8.42
N PRO A 297 16.64 -4.15 -9.45
CA PRO A 297 17.50 -2.99 -9.28
C PRO A 297 16.93 -1.94 -8.32
N TYR A 298 17.81 -1.34 -7.51
CA TYR A 298 17.45 -0.24 -6.63
C TYR A 298 17.60 1.12 -7.32
N HIS A 299 16.52 1.91 -7.35
CA HIS A 299 16.51 3.27 -7.88
C HIS A 299 16.59 4.31 -6.75
N ARG A 300 17.81 4.77 -6.45
CA ARG A 300 18.11 5.62 -5.29
C ARG A 300 17.45 7.01 -5.28
N ARG A 301 17.00 7.51 -6.43
CA ARG A 301 16.32 8.82 -6.52
C ARG A 301 14.91 8.78 -5.93
N GLY A 302 14.34 7.59 -5.72
CA GLY A 302 13.02 7.41 -5.14
C GLY A 302 11.89 7.72 -6.12
N SER A 303 10.69 7.92 -5.59
CA SER A 303 9.46 8.09 -6.39
C SER A 303 9.21 9.54 -6.78
N LEU A 304 8.54 9.73 -7.92
CA LEU A 304 8.10 11.04 -8.39
C LEU A 304 7.18 11.74 -7.39
N ARG A 305 6.41 10.99 -6.59
CA ARG A 305 5.56 11.51 -5.52
C ARG A 305 6.31 12.46 -4.59
N ASP A 306 7.52 12.08 -4.17
CA ASP A 306 8.30 12.87 -3.21
C ASP A 306 9.16 13.94 -3.89
N LEU A 307 9.49 13.75 -5.18
CA LEU A 307 10.34 14.65 -5.95
C LEU A 307 9.60 15.82 -6.59
N LEU A 308 8.40 15.60 -7.14
CA LEU A 308 7.66 16.63 -7.88
C LEU A 308 7.42 17.91 -7.07
N PRO A 309 6.92 17.85 -5.82
CA PRO A 309 6.73 19.05 -5.01
C PRO A 309 8.05 19.79 -4.73
N LEU A 310 9.13 19.04 -4.48
CA LEU A 310 10.45 19.60 -4.21
C LEU A 310 10.99 20.36 -5.43
N LEU A 311 10.97 19.72 -6.61
CA LEU A 311 11.41 20.34 -7.86
C LEU A 311 10.55 21.56 -8.22
N ARG A 312 9.24 21.52 -7.95
CA ARG A 312 8.33 22.66 -8.15
C ARG A 312 8.72 23.84 -7.27
N VAL A 313 8.86 23.64 -5.95
CA VAL A 313 9.15 24.71 -4.99
C VAL A 313 10.52 25.36 -5.26
N HIS A 314 11.50 24.59 -5.75
CA HIS A 314 12.81 25.10 -6.14
C HIS A 314 12.90 25.64 -7.57
N GLY A 315 11.78 25.68 -8.33
CA GLY A 315 11.77 26.20 -9.69
C GLY A 315 12.56 25.34 -10.69
N GLN A 316 12.80 24.07 -10.37
CA GLN A 316 13.59 23.13 -11.18
C GLN A 316 12.72 22.23 -12.08
N LEU A 317 11.40 22.26 -11.89
CA LEU A 317 10.48 21.47 -12.71
C LEU A 317 10.14 22.22 -14.01
N THR A 318 10.85 21.87 -15.09
CA THR A 318 10.64 22.45 -16.44
C THR A 318 9.55 21.69 -17.22
N LEU A 319 8.91 22.37 -18.17
CA LEU A 319 7.93 21.74 -19.06
C LEU A 319 8.54 20.61 -19.90
N ALA A 320 9.81 20.76 -20.33
CA ALA A 320 10.51 19.74 -21.09
C ALA A 320 10.69 18.44 -20.27
N THR A 321 11.07 18.56 -18.99
CA THR A 321 11.16 17.42 -18.08
C THR A 321 9.80 16.78 -17.83
N GLN A 322 8.76 17.59 -17.60
CA GLN A 322 7.39 17.10 -17.39
C GLN A 322 6.88 16.32 -18.61
N LEU A 323 7.12 16.84 -19.83
CA LEU A 323 6.76 16.16 -21.07
C LEU A 323 7.54 14.88 -21.29
N LYS A 324 8.84 14.88 -21.04
CA LYS A 324 9.69 13.68 -21.10
C LYS A 324 9.05 12.58 -20.24
N TRP A 325 8.78 12.86 -18.97
CA TRP A 325 8.19 11.87 -18.06
C TRP A 325 6.78 11.44 -18.47
N ALA A 326 5.95 12.37 -18.95
CA ALA A 326 4.60 12.06 -19.44
C ALA A 326 4.62 11.09 -20.65
N VAL A 327 5.47 11.35 -21.65
CA VAL A 327 5.63 10.49 -22.84
C VAL A 327 6.17 9.13 -22.44
N GLN A 328 7.23 9.08 -21.62
CA GLN A 328 7.80 7.83 -21.14
C GLN A 328 6.78 6.96 -20.40
N LEU A 329 5.96 7.59 -19.54
CA LEU A 329 4.90 6.91 -18.80
C LEU A 329 3.80 6.38 -19.72
N ALA A 330 3.28 7.21 -20.64
CA ALA A 330 2.24 6.80 -21.57
C ALA A 330 2.71 5.62 -22.46
N SER A 331 3.95 5.68 -22.95
CA SER A 331 4.59 4.59 -23.70
C SER A 331 4.70 3.32 -22.87
N ALA A 332 5.09 3.43 -21.59
CA ALA A 332 5.23 2.28 -20.71
C ALA A 332 3.88 1.62 -20.41
N VAL A 333 2.84 2.38 -20.07
CA VAL A 333 1.49 1.85 -19.82
C VAL A 333 0.94 1.18 -21.08
N LEU A 334 1.10 1.81 -22.26
CA LEU A 334 0.71 1.23 -23.54
C LEU A 334 1.44 -0.11 -23.82
N ARG A 335 2.73 -0.21 -23.51
CA ARG A 335 3.52 -1.43 -23.66
C ARG A 335 3.00 -2.58 -22.78
N VAL A 336 2.68 -2.28 -21.53
CA VAL A 336 2.09 -3.26 -20.57
C VAL A 336 0.78 -3.80 -21.14
N ARG A 337 -0.06 -2.91 -21.65
CA ARG A 337 -1.35 -3.24 -22.21
C ARG A 337 -1.26 -4.10 -23.48
N GLU A 338 -0.65 -3.56 -24.53
CA GLU A 338 -0.74 -4.14 -25.86
C GLU A 338 0.11 -5.40 -26.02
N GLN A 339 1.27 -5.42 -25.39
CA GLN A 339 2.24 -6.48 -25.58
C GLN A 339 2.36 -7.38 -24.34
N GLY A 340 2.20 -6.82 -23.14
CA GLY A 340 2.09 -7.61 -21.91
C GLY A 340 0.73 -8.30 -21.77
N ARG A 341 -0.34 -7.74 -22.37
CA ARG A 341 -1.73 -8.18 -22.17
C ARG A 341 -2.12 -8.21 -20.69
N ILE A 342 -1.56 -7.27 -19.93
CA ILE A 342 -1.77 -7.10 -18.51
C ILE A 342 -2.39 -5.71 -18.32
N PHE A 343 -3.30 -5.58 -17.36
CA PHE A 343 -3.78 -4.28 -16.90
C PHE A 343 -2.96 -3.80 -15.69
N TYR A 344 -2.80 -2.50 -15.53
CA TYR A 344 -2.03 -1.88 -14.46
C TYR A 344 -2.95 -1.08 -13.51
N PRO A 345 -3.48 -1.72 -12.45
CA PRO A 345 -4.56 -1.16 -11.64
C PRO A 345 -4.08 -0.20 -10.54
N ASP A 346 -2.76 -0.02 -10.36
CA ASP A 346 -2.16 0.85 -9.35
C ASP A 346 -1.32 1.99 -9.94
N LEU A 347 -1.91 2.71 -10.91
CA LEU A 347 -1.26 3.84 -11.57
C LEU A 347 -1.27 5.11 -10.72
N ARG A 348 -0.20 5.29 -9.95
CA ARG A 348 0.05 6.44 -9.07
C ARG A 348 1.54 6.81 -9.02
N LEU A 349 1.84 8.01 -8.53
CA LEU A 349 3.21 8.53 -8.45
C LEU A 349 4.11 7.75 -7.48
N ASP A 350 3.55 7.01 -6.52
CA ASP A 350 4.29 6.11 -5.63
C ASP A 350 5.03 5.02 -6.41
N ASN A 351 4.43 4.55 -7.51
CA ASN A 351 4.92 3.43 -8.32
C ASN A 351 5.71 3.89 -9.56
N ILE A 352 6.12 5.16 -9.59
CA ILE A 352 6.94 5.73 -10.65
C ILE A 352 8.22 6.27 -10.02
N LEU A 353 9.32 5.53 -10.21
CA LEU A 353 10.65 5.88 -9.69
C LEU A 353 11.44 6.67 -10.73
N LEU A 354 12.52 7.33 -10.30
CA LEU A 354 13.52 7.90 -11.21
C LEU A 354 14.81 7.08 -11.24
N SER A 355 15.27 6.80 -12.46
CA SER A 355 16.58 6.23 -12.73
C SER A 355 17.70 7.25 -12.45
N ASP A 356 18.95 6.81 -12.45
CA ASP A 356 20.11 7.70 -12.36
C ASP A 356 20.24 8.66 -13.56
N THR A 357 19.64 8.32 -14.69
CA THR A 357 19.59 9.12 -15.93
C THR A 357 18.37 10.04 -16.02
N ASP A 358 17.61 10.18 -14.92
CA ASP A 358 16.41 11.02 -14.86
C ASP A 358 15.28 10.55 -15.79
N ASP A 359 15.20 9.24 -16.02
CA ASP A 359 14.12 8.57 -16.73
C ASP A 359 13.16 7.93 -15.72
N ILE A 360 11.87 7.89 -16.07
CA ILE A 360 10.89 7.21 -15.22
C ILE A 360 11.00 5.70 -15.32
N MET A 361 10.75 5.02 -14.20
CA MET A 361 10.71 3.57 -14.08
C MET A 361 9.40 3.17 -13.39
N MET A 362 8.49 2.53 -14.13
CA MET A 362 7.29 1.92 -13.55
C MET A 362 7.66 0.66 -12.77
N VAL A 363 7.13 0.54 -11.55
CA VAL A 363 7.34 -0.60 -10.64
C VAL A 363 6.00 -1.16 -10.16
N ASP A 364 6.01 -2.19 -9.32
CA ASP A 364 4.83 -2.68 -8.58
C ASP A 364 3.73 -3.30 -9.46
N PHE A 365 4.01 -4.48 -10.01
CA PHE A 365 3.12 -5.21 -10.93
C PHE A 365 2.24 -6.27 -10.24
N GLU A 366 2.00 -6.12 -8.94
CA GLU A 366 1.25 -7.09 -8.12
C GLU A 366 -0.27 -7.05 -8.33
N GLN A 367 -0.78 -6.00 -8.98
CA GLN A 367 -2.18 -5.81 -9.35
C GLN A 367 -3.21 -5.78 -8.18
N ARG A 368 -2.84 -5.36 -6.96
CA ARG A 368 -3.81 -5.20 -5.85
C ARG A 368 -4.86 -4.12 -6.12
N GLY A 369 -4.49 -3.09 -6.87
CA GLY A 369 -5.35 -1.95 -7.21
C GLY A 369 -5.14 -0.74 -6.29
N VAL A 370 -5.80 0.37 -6.65
CA VAL A 370 -5.79 1.62 -5.88
C VAL A 370 -6.98 1.74 -4.95
N TRP A 371 -6.81 2.61 -3.96
CA TRP A 371 -7.94 3.18 -3.23
C TRP A 371 -8.95 3.88 -4.15
N CYS A 372 -10.22 3.85 -3.75
CA CYS A 372 -11.33 4.36 -4.55
C CYS A 372 -11.18 5.83 -4.96
N GLU A 373 -10.53 6.67 -4.14
CA GLU A 373 -10.32 8.07 -4.52
C GLU A 373 -9.35 8.26 -5.69
N PHE A 374 -8.59 7.23 -6.09
CA PHE A 374 -7.66 7.23 -7.23
C PHE A 374 -8.24 6.55 -8.49
N ALA A 375 -9.06 5.51 -8.30
CA ALA A 375 -9.60 4.69 -9.38
C ALA A 375 -10.64 5.43 -10.25
N ALA A 376 -10.90 4.84 -11.42
CA ALA A 376 -11.96 5.26 -12.31
C ALA A 376 -13.35 4.98 -11.70
N PRO A 377 -14.39 5.78 -12.01
CA PRO A 377 -15.72 5.62 -11.43
C PRO A 377 -16.34 4.25 -11.66
N GLU A 378 -16.09 3.62 -12.80
CA GLU A 378 -16.57 2.26 -13.10
C GLU A 378 -15.85 1.18 -12.28
N VAL A 379 -14.56 1.36 -11.96
CA VAL A 379 -13.81 0.49 -11.03
C VAL A 379 -14.35 0.68 -9.61
N ASN A 380 -14.60 1.94 -9.21
CA ASN A 380 -15.14 2.27 -7.90
C ASN A 380 -16.50 1.65 -7.65
N ALA A 381 -17.41 1.65 -8.64
CA ALA A 381 -18.72 1.04 -8.48
C ALA A 381 -18.61 -0.47 -8.13
N LEU A 382 -17.66 -1.16 -8.74
CA LEU A 382 -17.37 -2.58 -8.47
C LEU A 382 -16.64 -2.77 -7.13
N GLU A 383 -15.70 -1.90 -6.82
CA GLU A 383 -14.98 -1.92 -5.54
C GLU A 383 -15.93 -1.65 -4.35
N TYR A 384 -16.90 -0.75 -4.50
CA TYR A 384 -17.92 -0.53 -3.48
C TYR A 384 -18.80 -1.77 -3.28
N THR A 385 -19.19 -2.41 -4.38
CA THR A 385 -19.91 -3.70 -4.33
C THR A 385 -19.08 -4.75 -3.59
N ARG A 386 -17.78 -4.86 -3.89
CA ARG A 386 -16.87 -5.80 -3.21
C ARG A 386 -16.74 -5.51 -1.72
N ILE A 387 -16.50 -4.26 -1.33
CA ILE A 387 -16.38 -3.88 0.09
C ILE A 387 -17.66 -4.22 0.84
N LEU A 388 -18.83 -3.87 0.31
CA LEU A 388 -20.13 -4.17 0.94
C LEU A 388 -20.43 -5.67 0.99
N ALA A 389 -20.03 -6.44 -0.03
CA ALA A 389 -20.18 -7.90 -0.06
C ALA A 389 -19.27 -8.62 0.96
N SER A 390 -18.14 -8.00 1.32
CA SER A 390 -17.07 -8.62 2.13
C SER A 390 -17.08 -8.22 3.60
N ASP A 391 -18.04 -7.40 4.02
CA ASP A 391 -18.11 -6.87 5.39
C ASP A 391 -18.63 -7.95 6.36
N ASP A 392 -17.75 -8.89 6.73
CA ASP A 392 -18.08 -10.07 7.54
C ASP A 392 -17.95 -9.80 9.06
N PRO A 393 -19.06 -9.85 9.83
CA PRO A 393 -19.06 -9.69 11.29
C PRO A 393 -18.34 -10.79 12.07
N LEU A 394 -18.01 -11.93 11.45
CA LEU A 394 -17.40 -13.09 12.13
C LEU A 394 -15.87 -13.02 12.25
N SER A 395 -15.23 -12.05 11.58
CA SER A 395 -13.83 -11.75 11.88
C SER A 395 -13.77 -11.03 13.24
N GLN A 396 -12.98 -11.55 14.18
CA GLN A 396 -12.90 -11.05 15.57
C GLN A 396 -12.49 -9.56 15.67
N ASP A 397 -12.05 -8.97 14.56
CA ASP A 397 -11.63 -7.57 14.41
C ASP A 397 -12.73 -6.66 13.80
N SER A 398 -13.89 -7.19 13.39
CA SER A 398 -14.90 -6.51 12.55
C SER A 398 -16.20 -6.15 13.25
N GLU A 399 -16.12 -5.68 14.49
CA GLU A 399 -17.17 -4.80 15.00
C GLU A 399 -16.79 -3.34 14.72
N PRO A 400 -17.44 -2.66 13.76
CA PRO A 400 -18.82 -2.88 13.32
C PRO A 400 -18.95 -3.55 11.94
N ALA A 401 -20.09 -4.22 11.70
CA ALA A 401 -20.51 -4.71 10.39
C ALA A 401 -21.86 -4.10 9.96
N ILE A 402 -22.13 -4.08 8.66
CA ILE A 402 -23.40 -3.68 8.06
C ILE A 402 -24.49 -4.77 8.23
N PRO A 403 -25.78 -4.44 8.02
CA PRO A 403 -26.86 -5.43 8.06
C PRO A 403 -26.65 -6.59 7.06
N ASP A 404 -26.95 -7.82 7.50
CA ASP A 404 -26.75 -9.05 6.71
C ASP A 404 -27.49 -9.02 5.36
N ASP A 405 -28.72 -8.48 5.33
CA ASP A 405 -29.53 -8.38 4.10
C ASP A 405 -28.88 -7.48 3.04
N ILE A 406 -28.18 -6.43 3.50
CA ILE A 406 -27.43 -5.55 2.61
C ILE A 406 -26.19 -6.28 2.08
N ARG A 407 -25.42 -6.94 2.95
CA ARG A 407 -24.24 -7.71 2.55
C ARG A 407 -24.60 -8.79 1.54
N GLU A 408 -25.60 -9.61 1.83
CA GLU A 408 -26.07 -10.69 0.96
C GLU A 408 -26.52 -10.16 -0.41
N ARG A 409 -27.24 -9.04 -0.46
CA ARG A 409 -27.63 -8.39 -1.72
C ARG A 409 -26.41 -8.02 -2.59
N TYR A 410 -25.36 -7.45 -2.00
CA TYR A 410 -24.15 -7.09 -2.74
C TYR A 410 -23.30 -8.31 -3.10
N ALA A 411 -23.23 -9.32 -2.23
CA ALA A 411 -22.58 -10.59 -2.50
C ALA A 411 -23.26 -11.31 -3.69
N GLU A 412 -24.59 -11.44 -3.71
CA GLU A 412 -25.33 -12.02 -4.83
C GLU A 412 -25.05 -11.29 -6.15
N ARG A 413 -24.98 -9.95 -6.10
CA ARG A 413 -24.63 -9.16 -7.28
C ARG A 413 -23.23 -9.46 -7.76
N LEU A 414 -22.27 -9.50 -6.85
CA LEU A 414 -20.88 -9.78 -7.17
C LEU A 414 -20.70 -11.20 -7.72
N THR A 415 -21.36 -12.20 -7.16
CA THR A 415 -21.39 -13.58 -7.69
C THR A 415 -21.96 -13.65 -9.10
N ARG A 416 -22.95 -12.82 -9.44
CA ARG A 416 -23.45 -12.70 -10.84
C ARG A 416 -22.44 -12.07 -11.78
N LEU A 417 -21.66 -11.09 -11.31
CA LEU A 417 -20.65 -10.38 -12.11
C LEU A 417 -19.36 -11.17 -12.27
N LEU A 418 -18.94 -11.86 -11.22
CA LEU A 418 -17.71 -12.62 -11.10
C LEU A 418 -17.95 -13.84 -10.19
N PRO A 419 -18.31 -15.00 -10.76
CA PRO A 419 -18.44 -16.24 -10.00
C PRO A 419 -17.14 -16.60 -9.26
N ASP A 420 -17.28 -17.15 -8.05
CA ASP A 420 -16.17 -17.55 -7.17
C ASP A 420 -15.20 -16.40 -6.79
N TRP A 421 -15.70 -15.16 -6.74
CA TRP A 421 -14.91 -13.99 -6.34
C TRP A 421 -14.33 -14.11 -4.92
N GLU A 422 -15.01 -14.83 -4.02
CA GLU A 422 -14.57 -15.12 -2.66
C GLU A 422 -13.24 -15.89 -2.68
N THR A 423 -13.08 -16.83 -3.63
CA THR A 423 -11.82 -17.58 -3.79
C THR A 423 -10.67 -16.66 -4.19
N LEU A 424 -10.93 -15.67 -5.06
CA LEU A 424 -9.92 -14.68 -5.46
C LEU A 424 -9.53 -13.77 -4.29
N GLN A 425 -10.47 -13.45 -3.41
CA GLN A 425 -10.25 -12.56 -2.28
C GLN A 425 -9.58 -13.28 -1.09
N ASP A 426 -10.11 -14.42 -0.67
CA ASP A 426 -9.76 -15.06 0.60
C ASP A 426 -8.54 -15.98 0.48
N SER A 427 -8.21 -16.46 -0.74
CA SER A 427 -7.03 -17.31 -0.92
C SER A 427 -5.75 -16.53 -0.65
N GLU A 428 -4.94 -17.00 0.29
CA GLU A 428 -3.56 -16.51 0.48
C GLU A 428 -2.55 -17.23 -0.43
N GLU A 429 -2.91 -18.44 -0.88
CA GLU A 429 -2.08 -19.30 -1.70
C GLU A 429 -2.18 -18.88 -3.18
N TYR A 430 -1.04 -18.96 -3.89
CA TYR A 430 -1.04 -18.82 -5.35
C TYR A 430 -1.43 -20.15 -5.98
N SER A 431 -2.68 -20.26 -6.40
CA SER A 431 -3.25 -21.41 -7.07
C SER A 431 -3.68 -21.07 -8.50
N GLN A 432 -3.98 -22.12 -9.27
CA GLN A 432 -4.72 -21.92 -10.52
C GLN A 432 -6.05 -21.26 -10.21
N LEU A 433 -6.34 -20.17 -10.93
CA LEU A 433 -7.54 -19.40 -10.73
C LEU A 433 -8.75 -20.08 -11.39
N PRO A 434 -9.95 -19.98 -10.79
CA PRO A 434 -11.17 -20.53 -11.37
C PRO A 434 -11.51 -19.78 -12.67
N HIS A 435 -12.35 -20.40 -13.52
CA HIS A 435 -12.91 -19.81 -14.75
C HIS A 435 -11.91 -19.20 -15.74
N GLY A 436 -10.61 -19.52 -15.61
CA GLY A 436 -9.56 -18.96 -16.45
C GLY A 436 -9.20 -17.51 -16.12
N TYR A 437 -9.54 -17.01 -14.94
CA TYR A 437 -9.12 -15.67 -14.49
C TYR A 437 -7.59 -15.57 -14.49
N ASP A 438 -7.09 -14.35 -14.73
CA ASP A 438 -5.65 -14.09 -14.86
C ASP A 438 -5.10 -13.22 -13.72
N SER A 439 -5.95 -12.67 -12.85
CA SER A 439 -5.55 -11.83 -11.72
C SER A 439 -6.47 -12.04 -10.50
N PHE A 440 -5.99 -11.63 -9.33
CA PHE A 440 -6.73 -11.65 -8.06
C PHE A 440 -7.50 -10.35 -7.80
N ASN A 441 -7.44 -9.38 -8.71
CA ASN A 441 -8.12 -8.10 -8.55
C ASN A 441 -9.60 -8.20 -8.95
N VAL A 442 -10.47 -8.43 -7.97
CA VAL A 442 -11.92 -8.66 -8.19
C VAL A 442 -12.59 -7.55 -9.01
N PRO A 443 -12.47 -6.24 -8.70
CA PRO A 443 -13.10 -5.20 -9.51
C PRO A 443 -12.60 -5.20 -10.97
N TRP A 444 -11.30 -5.36 -11.19
CA TRP A 444 -10.74 -5.32 -12.54
C TRP A 444 -11.07 -6.58 -13.36
N GLN A 445 -11.25 -7.74 -12.71
CA GLN A 445 -11.73 -8.96 -13.36
C GLN A 445 -13.21 -8.86 -13.79
N CYS A 446 -14.00 -8.00 -13.14
CA CYS A 446 -15.38 -7.74 -13.57
C CYS A 446 -15.48 -6.87 -14.83
N LEU A 447 -14.37 -6.24 -15.26
CA LEU A 447 -14.28 -5.37 -16.43
C LEU A 447 -13.86 -6.14 -17.67
N ASP A 448 -14.45 -5.82 -18.81
CA ASP A 448 -13.92 -6.26 -20.11
C ASP A 448 -12.66 -5.46 -20.48
N ALA A 449 -11.95 -5.91 -21.52
CA ALA A 449 -10.71 -5.27 -21.94
C ALA A 449 -10.90 -3.76 -22.23
N VAL A 450 -11.96 -3.37 -22.93
CA VAL A 450 -12.14 -1.96 -23.29
C VAL A 450 -12.39 -1.11 -22.04
N GLU A 451 -13.16 -1.64 -21.08
CA GLU A 451 -13.37 -0.99 -19.78
C GLU A 451 -12.06 -0.84 -18.98
N GLN A 452 -11.23 -1.89 -18.94
CA GLN A 452 -9.94 -1.83 -18.24
C GLN A 452 -9.04 -0.75 -18.84
N GLU A 453 -8.95 -0.64 -20.17
CA GLU A 453 -8.14 0.41 -20.82
C GLU A 453 -8.69 1.80 -20.50
N ALA A 454 -10.01 1.98 -20.58
CA ALA A 454 -10.64 3.25 -20.22
C ALA A 454 -10.36 3.64 -18.76
N ALA A 455 -10.29 2.67 -17.84
CA ALA A 455 -9.91 2.89 -16.45
C ALA A 455 -8.42 3.25 -16.29
N GLU A 456 -7.52 2.59 -17.04
CA GLU A 456 -6.09 2.94 -17.08
C GLU A 456 -5.86 4.37 -17.59
N VAL A 457 -6.59 4.77 -18.64
CA VAL A 457 -6.54 6.13 -19.19
C VAL A 457 -7.00 7.16 -18.15
N TYR A 458 -8.04 6.87 -17.38
CA TYR A 458 -8.49 7.75 -16.31
C TYR A 458 -7.40 7.96 -15.25
N MET A 459 -6.78 6.88 -14.78
CA MET A 459 -5.69 6.98 -13.81
C MET A 459 -4.46 7.70 -14.40
N LEU A 460 -4.12 7.42 -15.66
CA LEU A 460 -3.03 8.10 -16.38
C LEU A 460 -3.28 9.61 -16.44
N GLY A 461 -4.49 10.04 -16.82
CA GLY A 461 -4.86 11.46 -16.83
C GLY A 461 -4.61 12.16 -15.49
N ARG A 462 -4.86 11.47 -14.38
CA ARG A 462 -4.61 12.01 -13.04
C ARG A 462 -3.15 12.05 -12.65
N VAL A 463 -2.36 11.05 -13.07
CA VAL A 463 -0.90 11.10 -12.90
C VAL A 463 -0.30 12.22 -13.74
N LEU A 464 -0.77 12.40 -14.98
CA LEU A 464 -0.36 13.50 -15.85
C LEU A 464 -0.65 14.86 -15.19
N TRP A 465 -1.85 15.05 -14.60
CA TRP A 465 -2.15 16.25 -13.82
C TRP A 465 -1.11 16.47 -12.71
N CYS A 466 -0.75 15.44 -11.95
CA CYS A 466 0.23 15.58 -10.88
C CYS A 466 1.61 15.99 -11.42
N ILE A 467 2.05 15.40 -12.55
CA ILE A 467 3.32 15.73 -13.21
C ILE A 467 3.32 17.20 -13.63
N PHE A 468 2.29 17.67 -14.33
CA PHE A 468 2.25 19.04 -14.87
C PHE A 468 2.00 20.12 -13.81
N GLU A 469 1.21 19.80 -12.78
CA GLU A 469 0.98 20.71 -11.65
C GLU A 469 2.11 20.66 -10.61
N GLY A 470 2.95 19.61 -10.63
CA GLY A 470 4.05 19.40 -9.68
C GLY A 470 3.56 19.04 -8.28
N GLN A 471 2.53 18.20 -8.20
CA GLN A 471 1.90 17.74 -6.96
C GLN A 471 2.29 16.29 -6.67
N SER A 472 2.28 15.90 -5.40
CA SER A 472 2.54 14.53 -4.94
C SER A 472 1.36 13.59 -5.17
N ALA A 473 0.14 14.14 -5.20
CA ALA A 473 -1.10 13.41 -5.35
C ALA A 473 -2.23 14.32 -5.88
N PRO A 474 -3.29 13.75 -6.48
CA PRO A 474 -4.46 14.48 -6.97
C PRO A 474 -5.37 15.07 -5.87
N GLN A 475 -5.41 14.50 -4.66
CA GLN A 475 -6.18 15.00 -3.52
C GLN A 475 -5.26 15.34 -2.34
N ARG A 476 -5.68 16.29 -1.49
CA ARG A 476 -4.99 16.59 -0.24
C ARG A 476 -5.38 15.60 0.84
N ALA A 477 -4.42 15.35 1.73
CA ALA A 477 -4.68 14.74 3.02
C ALA A 477 -5.44 13.42 2.90
N ALA A 478 -4.91 12.51 2.07
CA ALA A 478 -5.39 11.14 1.99
C ALA A 478 -5.54 10.55 3.40
N VAL A 479 -6.63 9.85 3.65
CA VAL A 479 -7.02 9.48 5.02
C VAL A 479 -6.06 8.43 5.59
N TRP A 480 -5.62 7.48 4.76
CA TRP A 480 -4.72 6.38 5.13
C TRP A 480 -3.23 6.75 5.08
N GLN A 481 -2.87 7.90 4.49
CA GLN A 481 -1.48 8.28 4.30
C GLN A 481 -1.27 9.78 4.43
N SER A 482 -0.29 10.17 5.24
CA SER A 482 0.33 11.49 5.17
C SER A 482 1.48 11.46 4.19
N TYR A 483 1.34 12.22 3.10
CA TYR A 483 2.46 12.44 2.22
C TYR A 483 3.54 13.27 2.94
N LYS A 484 4.79 13.12 2.49
CA LYS A 484 5.89 13.98 2.98
C LYS A 484 5.60 15.44 2.64
N TRP A 485 5.05 15.64 1.44
CA TRP A 485 4.59 16.91 0.92
C TRP A 485 3.13 16.73 0.50
N GLU A 486 2.20 17.28 1.28
CA GLU A 486 0.78 17.28 0.91
C GLU A 486 0.54 18.27 -0.24
N PRO A 487 -0.37 17.98 -1.19
CA PRO A 487 -0.67 18.89 -2.29
C PRO A 487 -1.15 20.27 -1.82
N ASP A 488 -0.76 21.33 -2.53
CA ASP A 488 -1.18 22.70 -2.20
C ASP A 488 -2.53 23.07 -2.83
N TYR A 489 -3.09 22.22 -3.68
CA TYR A 489 -4.41 22.28 -4.32
C TYR A 489 -4.70 20.91 -4.95
N GLU A 490 -5.92 20.72 -5.43
CA GLU A 490 -6.45 19.40 -5.78
C GLU A 490 -6.94 19.37 -7.23
N PHE A 491 -6.88 18.19 -7.82
CA PHE A 491 -7.57 17.91 -9.07
C PHE A 491 -9.09 18.17 -8.89
N PRO A 492 -9.78 18.82 -9.85
CA PRO A 492 -9.36 19.16 -11.21
C PRO A 492 -8.85 20.61 -11.39
N GLU A 493 -8.38 21.27 -10.34
CA GLU A 493 -7.86 22.64 -10.48
C GLU A 493 -6.54 22.65 -11.27
N PHE A 494 -6.45 23.48 -12.31
CA PHE A 494 -5.22 23.67 -13.10
C PHE A 494 -4.63 25.06 -12.86
N ARG A 495 -3.35 25.12 -12.51
CA ARG A 495 -2.60 26.38 -12.38
C ARG A 495 -1.44 26.47 -13.35
N ARG A 496 -0.77 25.36 -13.65
CA ARG A 496 0.51 25.34 -14.37
C ARG A 496 0.46 24.61 -15.71
N THR A 497 -0.46 23.67 -15.87
CA THR A 497 -0.57 22.84 -17.08
C THR A 497 -0.88 23.71 -18.31
N PRO A 498 -0.21 23.53 -19.45
CA PRO A 498 -0.55 24.19 -20.73
C PRO A 498 -1.95 23.80 -21.24
N LEU A 499 -2.65 24.72 -21.92
CA LEU A 499 -4.05 24.50 -22.35
C LEU A 499 -4.28 23.20 -23.15
N PRO A 500 -3.46 22.84 -24.17
CA PRO A 500 -3.68 21.59 -24.91
C PRO A 500 -3.58 20.33 -24.03
N LEU A 501 -2.71 20.38 -23.00
CA LEU A 501 -2.55 19.29 -22.05
C LEU A 501 -3.69 19.24 -21.02
N ARG A 502 -4.31 20.39 -20.69
CA ARG A 502 -5.52 20.42 -19.87
C ARG A 502 -6.66 19.70 -20.56
N ASP A 503 -6.88 19.99 -21.85
CA ASP A 503 -7.91 19.32 -22.66
C ASP A 503 -7.68 17.80 -22.70
N LEU A 504 -6.44 17.37 -22.94
CA LEU A 504 -6.10 15.94 -22.92
C LEU A 504 -6.42 15.30 -21.56
N ILE A 505 -6.01 15.91 -20.45
CA ILE A 505 -6.28 15.40 -19.10
C ILE A 505 -7.78 15.38 -18.81
N ASP A 506 -8.53 16.40 -19.19
CA ASP A 506 -9.98 16.45 -19.05
C ASP A 506 -10.68 15.34 -19.84
N ARG A 507 -10.22 15.06 -21.07
CA ARG A 507 -10.71 13.93 -21.88
C ARG A 507 -10.38 12.57 -21.27
N CYS A 508 -9.16 12.40 -20.74
CA CYS A 508 -8.76 11.18 -20.03
C CYS A 508 -9.62 10.94 -18.79
N THR A 509 -10.01 12.01 -18.08
CA THR A 509 -10.71 11.93 -16.80
C THR A 509 -12.23 12.13 -16.91
N ARG A 510 -12.81 11.97 -18.11
CA ARG A 510 -14.27 12.03 -18.31
C ARG A 510 -14.98 11.00 -17.41
N GLY A 511 -16.11 11.42 -16.85
CA GLY A 511 -16.85 10.65 -15.86
C GLY A 511 -16.39 10.87 -14.41
N ARG A 512 -15.36 11.69 -14.16
CA ARG A 512 -14.94 12.05 -12.79
C ARG A 512 -16.13 12.45 -11.91
N ARG A 513 -16.13 11.98 -10.67
CA ARG A 513 -17.14 12.25 -9.66
C ARG A 513 -16.56 13.07 -8.52
N ASP A 514 -17.42 13.70 -7.74
CA ASP A 514 -17.01 14.30 -6.47
C ASP A 514 -16.51 13.21 -5.52
N VAL A 515 -15.47 13.51 -4.76
CA VAL A 515 -14.88 12.59 -3.78
C VAL A 515 -15.25 13.01 -2.36
N LEU A 516 -15.33 12.05 -1.44
CA LEU A 516 -15.64 12.29 -0.03
C LEU A 516 -14.70 13.34 0.60
N SER A 517 -13.43 13.34 0.18
CA SER A 517 -12.42 14.32 0.62
C SER A 517 -12.82 15.79 0.41
N ARG A 518 -13.78 16.09 -0.48
CA ARG A 518 -14.37 17.44 -0.63
C ARG A 518 -15.20 17.88 0.57
N LEU A 519 -15.82 16.93 1.27
CA LEU A 519 -16.67 17.19 2.44
C LEU A 519 -15.93 16.93 3.74
N ILE A 520 -15.19 15.82 3.81
CA ILE A 520 -14.51 15.34 5.01
C ILE A 520 -13.03 15.20 4.71
N THR A 521 -12.17 15.90 5.43
CA THR A 521 -10.72 15.85 5.20
C THR A 521 -9.99 15.50 6.48
N ARG A 522 -8.81 14.90 6.33
CA ARG A 522 -7.90 14.66 7.45
C ARG A 522 -7.17 15.95 7.81
N ARG A 523 -7.22 16.34 9.08
CA ARG A 523 -6.35 17.37 9.68
C ARG A 523 -5.55 16.74 10.81
N GLY A 524 -4.26 16.48 10.55
CA GLY A 524 -3.42 15.69 11.44
C GLY A 524 -4.00 14.29 11.61
N SER A 525 -4.28 13.93 12.85
CA SER A 525 -4.82 12.64 13.29
C SER A 525 -6.36 12.58 13.39
N LYS A 526 -7.07 13.58 12.84
CA LYS A 526 -8.53 13.71 12.96
C LYS A 526 -9.18 13.88 11.60
N LEU A 527 -10.39 13.34 11.47
CA LEU A 527 -11.34 13.63 10.40
C LEU A 527 -12.21 14.82 10.82
N VAL A 528 -12.31 15.81 9.93
CA VAL A 528 -13.08 17.04 10.13
C VAL A 528 -13.85 17.41 8.86
N LEU A 529 -14.91 18.20 9.02
CA LEU A 529 -15.62 18.78 7.89
C LEU A 529 -14.78 19.89 7.25
N ARG A 530 -14.71 19.92 5.92
CA ARG A 530 -13.89 20.91 5.19
C ARG A 530 -14.38 22.35 5.41
N VAL A 531 -15.68 22.54 5.58
CA VAL A 531 -16.34 23.84 5.80
C VAL A 531 -16.18 24.36 7.24
N ALA A 532 -15.70 23.52 8.17
CA ALA A 532 -15.52 23.95 9.56
C ALA A 532 -14.44 25.05 9.68
N PRO A 533 -14.73 26.17 10.38
CA PRO A 533 -13.77 27.25 10.61
C PRO A 533 -12.42 26.75 11.16
N LEU A 534 -11.34 27.46 10.83
CA LEU A 534 -10.02 27.21 11.41
C LEU A 534 -10.09 27.35 12.94
N GLY A 535 -9.89 26.24 13.65
CA GLY A 535 -9.88 26.21 15.12
C GLY A 535 -11.08 25.53 15.78
N GLU A 536 -12.15 25.24 15.04
CA GLU A 536 -13.30 24.49 15.57
C GLU A 536 -13.22 23.01 15.18
N SER A 537 -13.35 22.11 16.17
CA SER A 537 -13.44 20.67 15.90
C SER A 537 -14.87 20.33 15.51
N SER A 538 -15.08 19.82 14.29
CA SER A 538 -16.38 19.23 13.92
C SER A 538 -16.77 18.15 14.93
N VAL A 539 -18.03 18.17 15.37
CA VAL A 539 -18.58 17.14 16.25
C VAL A 539 -18.57 15.81 15.50
N ALA A 540 -18.10 14.72 16.12
CA ALA A 540 -17.97 13.43 15.44
C ALA A 540 -19.29 12.92 14.83
N ALA A 541 -20.42 13.22 15.48
CA ALA A 541 -21.75 12.90 14.96
C ALA A 541 -22.04 13.57 13.61
N GLU A 542 -21.54 14.79 13.39
CA GLU A 542 -21.75 15.52 12.14
C GLU A 542 -20.89 14.92 11.02
N VAL A 543 -19.64 14.55 11.31
CA VAL A 543 -18.75 13.85 10.37
C VAL A 543 -19.40 12.53 9.91
N LEU A 544 -19.90 11.74 10.86
CA LEU A 544 -20.60 10.48 10.58
C LEU A 544 -21.85 10.69 9.71
N ARG A 545 -22.67 11.69 10.05
CA ARG A 545 -23.88 12.01 9.28
C ARG A 545 -23.55 12.41 7.85
N VAL A 546 -22.58 13.33 7.66
CA VAL A 546 -22.16 13.78 6.32
C VAL A 546 -21.59 12.62 5.50
N ALA A 547 -20.81 11.74 6.12
CA ALA A 547 -20.27 10.56 5.44
C ALA A 547 -21.38 9.62 5.00
N ARG A 548 -22.32 9.32 5.90
CA ARG A 548 -23.48 8.47 5.61
C ARG A 548 -24.32 9.03 4.46
N ASP A 549 -24.65 10.32 4.51
CA ASP A 549 -25.46 10.97 3.47
C ASP A 549 -24.75 10.92 2.10
N TRP A 550 -23.43 11.14 2.08
CA TRP A 550 -22.62 11.05 0.86
C TRP A 550 -22.55 9.62 0.33
N TRP A 551 -22.24 8.63 1.18
CA TRP A 551 -22.14 7.23 0.78
C TRP A 551 -23.48 6.65 0.33
N LEU A 552 -24.60 7.02 0.93
CA LEU A 552 -25.93 6.63 0.45
C LEU A 552 -26.16 7.10 -0.99
N ALA A 553 -25.80 8.36 -1.29
CA ALA A 553 -25.93 8.90 -2.65
C ALA A 553 -24.96 8.22 -3.63
N GLU A 554 -23.71 8.00 -3.21
CA GLU A 554 -22.68 7.42 -4.07
C GLU A 554 -22.91 5.94 -4.35
N VAL A 555 -23.24 5.14 -3.34
CA VAL A 555 -23.60 3.71 -3.50
C VAL A 555 -24.83 3.57 -4.40
N LYS A 556 -25.85 4.44 -4.22
CA LYS A 556 -27.02 4.45 -5.12
C LYS A 556 -26.62 4.74 -6.57
N ALA A 557 -25.78 5.75 -6.81
CA ALA A 557 -25.32 6.07 -8.16
C ALA A 557 -24.49 4.93 -8.78
N SER A 558 -23.66 4.26 -7.98
CA SER A 558 -22.92 3.07 -8.41
C SER A 558 -23.87 1.90 -8.74
N ASP A 559 -24.91 1.67 -7.95
CA ASP A 559 -25.91 0.64 -8.20
C ASP A 559 -26.67 0.88 -9.51
N GLU A 560 -27.09 2.13 -9.75
CA GLU A 560 -27.75 2.56 -10.99
C GLU A 560 -26.83 2.40 -12.20
N PHE A 561 -25.55 2.79 -12.07
CA PHE A 561 -24.55 2.60 -13.12
C PHE A 561 -24.35 1.12 -13.46
N LEU A 562 -24.17 0.26 -12.45
CA LEU A 562 -23.99 -1.18 -12.67
C LEU A 562 -25.23 -1.82 -13.28
N GLN A 563 -26.43 -1.41 -12.87
CA GLN A 563 -27.68 -1.91 -13.45
C GLN A 563 -27.81 -1.50 -14.92
N MET A 564 -27.54 -0.24 -15.25
CA MET A 564 -27.52 0.25 -16.62
C MET A 564 -26.49 -0.51 -17.47
N ARG A 565 -25.28 -0.69 -16.94
CA ARG A 565 -24.21 -1.45 -17.59
C ARG A 565 -24.63 -2.88 -17.90
N GLU A 566 -25.17 -3.60 -16.93
CA GLU A 566 -25.67 -4.98 -17.09
C GLU A 566 -26.76 -5.06 -18.18
N GLU A 567 -27.70 -4.10 -18.18
CA GLU A 567 -28.78 -4.03 -19.18
C GLU A 567 -28.25 -3.75 -20.59
N MET A 568 -27.31 -2.80 -20.73
CA MET A 568 -26.67 -2.51 -22.02
C MET A 568 -25.84 -3.70 -22.51
N LYS A 569 -25.13 -4.41 -21.62
CA LYS A 569 -24.41 -5.64 -21.97
C LYS A 569 -25.36 -6.72 -22.47
N ARG A 570 -26.52 -6.91 -21.82
CA ARG A 570 -27.54 -7.89 -22.25
C ARG A 570 -28.13 -7.56 -23.62
N ARG A 571 -28.28 -6.28 -23.95
CA ARG A 571 -28.77 -5.80 -25.25
C ARG A 571 -27.68 -5.74 -26.33
N GLY A 572 -26.41 -5.96 -25.99
CA GLY A 572 -25.28 -5.83 -26.92
C GLY A 572 -24.95 -4.38 -27.29
N GLU A 573 -25.42 -3.41 -26.50
CA GLU A 573 -25.23 -1.96 -26.72
C GLU A 573 -24.04 -1.38 -25.93
N TRP A 574 -23.40 -2.19 -25.07
CA TRP A 574 -22.29 -1.74 -24.24
C TRP A 574 -20.99 -1.63 -25.04
N SER A 575 -20.44 -0.41 -25.14
CA SER A 575 -19.21 -0.13 -25.87
C SER A 575 -17.92 -0.41 -25.08
N GLY A 576 -18.01 -0.63 -23.76
CA GLY A 576 -16.85 -0.69 -22.86
C GLY A 576 -16.27 0.67 -22.47
N ASN A 577 -16.37 1.67 -23.34
CA ASN A 577 -15.90 3.03 -23.10
C ASN A 577 -17.07 4.01 -22.93
N TYR A 578 -17.83 3.85 -21.84
CA TYR A 578 -19.06 4.62 -21.59
C TYR A 578 -18.83 6.14 -21.51
N TYR A 579 -17.67 6.57 -21.02
CA TYR A 579 -17.33 7.98 -20.84
C TYR A 579 -16.60 8.61 -22.03
N ASP A 580 -16.47 7.89 -23.15
CA ASP A 580 -15.79 8.34 -24.37
C ASP A 580 -14.39 8.89 -24.08
N ARG A 581 -13.58 8.13 -23.33
CA ARG A 581 -12.18 8.46 -23.05
C ARG A 581 -11.30 8.12 -24.27
N PRO A 582 -10.20 8.84 -24.51
CA PRO A 582 -9.23 8.44 -25.53
C PRO A 582 -8.65 7.05 -25.21
N SER A 583 -8.11 6.35 -26.21
CA SER A 583 -7.30 5.14 -25.96
C SER A 583 -5.93 5.51 -25.36
N LEU A 584 -5.22 4.55 -24.77
CA LEU A 584 -3.84 4.78 -24.31
C LEU A 584 -2.93 5.23 -25.45
N ARG A 585 -3.16 4.70 -26.65
CA ARG A 585 -2.46 5.07 -27.88
C ARG A 585 -2.72 6.52 -28.26
N ASP A 586 -3.97 6.98 -28.19
CA ASP A 586 -4.32 8.37 -28.48
C ASP A 586 -3.66 9.34 -27.48
N VAL A 587 -3.58 8.95 -26.21
CA VAL A 587 -2.90 9.74 -25.17
C VAL A 587 -1.41 9.86 -25.46
N ALA A 588 -0.74 8.73 -25.77
CA ALA A 588 0.68 8.73 -26.12
C ALA A 588 0.97 9.61 -27.34
N SER A 589 0.22 9.43 -28.43
CA SER A 589 0.34 10.25 -29.65
C SER A 589 0.12 11.74 -29.37
N SER A 590 -0.90 12.09 -28.57
CA SER A 590 -1.19 13.50 -28.22
C SER A 590 -0.04 14.16 -27.46
N LEU A 591 0.63 13.42 -26.56
CA LEU A 591 1.78 13.91 -25.81
C LEU A 591 3.01 14.10 -26.71
N GLU A 592 3.28 13.16 -27.61
CA GLU A 592 4.37 13.22 -28.57
C GLU A 592 4.18 14.36 -29.58
N GLU A 593 2.97 14.55 -30.11
CA GLU A 593 2.63 15.65 -31.01
C GLU A 593 2.83 17.01 -30.34
N PHE A 594 2.39 17.16 -29.09
CA PHE A 594 2.61 18.37 -28.32
C PHE A 594 4.10 18.62 -28.08
N GLN A 595 4.87 17.59 -27.72
CA GLN A 595 6.32 17.70 -27.54
C GLN A 595 7.02 18.13 -28.84
N ALA A 596 6.64 17.55 -29.98
CA ALA A 596 7.19 17.90 -31.29
C ALA A 596 6.84 19.34 -31.70
N SER A 597 5.66 19.84 -31.32
CA SER A 597 5.24 21.22 -31.60
C SER A 597 6.13 22.26 -30.89
N LEU A 598 6.62 21.94 -29.68
CA LEU A 598 7.52 22.81 -28.93
C LEU A 598 8.93 22.84 -29.49
N GLY A 599 9.39 21.77 -30.14
CA GLY A 599 10.70 21.73 -30.80
C GLY A 599 10.76 22.47 -32.13
N ARG A 600 9.60 22.88 -32.68
CA ARG A 600 9.48 23.64 -33.93
C ARG A 600 9.22 25.14 -33.72
N ALA A 601 8.88 25.54 -32.49
CA ALA A 601 8.68 26.93 -32.07
C ALA A 601 9.97 27.48 -31.45
#